data_AF-A0A6M0Q2V3-F1
#
_entry.id   AF-A0A6M0Q2V3-F1
#
_cell.length_a   1.000
_cell.length_b   1.000
_cell.length_c   1.000
_cell.angle_alpha   90.00
_cell.angle_beta   90.00
_cell.angle_gamma   90.00
#
_symmetry.space_group_name_H-M   'P 1'
#
loop_
_entity.id
_entity.type
_entity.pdbx_description
1 polymer ?
#
loop_
_entity_poly.entity_id
_entity_poly.type
_entity_poly.pdbx_seq_one_letter_code
_entity_poly.pdbx_strand_id
1 'polypeptide(L)' 'MLELLIEEKRAEMIGLAMKLGFTAKETVACSQELDELIHRKLTSFPAMVLSGI' A
#
# COMPACT_ATOMS: atom_id res chain seq x y z
N MET A 1 -12.96 6.19 3.51
CA MET A 1 -11.86 6.73 4.34
C MET A 1 -10.58 5.92 4.17
N LEU A 2 -10.55 4.60 4.37
CA LEU A 2 -9.32 3.79 4.20
C LEU A 2 -8.73 3.83 2.78
N GLU A 3 -9.59 3.88 1.75
CA GLU A 3 -9.15 3.97 0.35
C GLU A 3 -8.43 5.29 0.02
N LEU A 4 -8.87 6.41 0.61
CA LEU A 4 -8.17 7.69 0.47
C LEU A 4 -6.77 7.63 1.10
N LEU A 5 -6.65 7.02 2.28
CA LEU A 5 -5.36 6.85 2.96
C LEU A 5 -4.38 6.00 2.13
N ILE A 6 -4.88 4.97 1.43
CA ILE A 6 -4.07 4.15 0.51
C ILE A 6 -3.56 5.01 -0.66
N GLU A 7 -4.42 5.82 -1.26
CA GLU A 7 -4.02 6.67 -2.39
C GLU A 7 -3.06 7.79 -1.98
N GLU A 8 -3.26 8.40 -0.80
CA GLU A 8 -2.32 9.37 -0.24
C GLU A 8 -0.94 8.75 0.02
N LYS A 9 -0.89 7.58 0.67
CA LYS A 9 0.36 6.88 0.95
C LYS A 9 1.04 6.38 -0.33
N ARG A 10 0.26 5.97 -1.35
CA ARG A 10 0.79 5.66 -2.69
C ARG A 10 1.47 6.86 -3.33
N ALA A 11 0.83 8.03 -3.29
CA ALA A 11 1.40 9.26 -3.84
C ALA A 11 2.70 9.66 -3.11
N GLU A 12 2.74 9.51 -1.79
CA GLU A 12 3.94 9.72 -0.98
C GLU A 12 5.09 8.78 -1.40
N MET A 13 4.83 7.47 -1.51
CA MET A 13 5.82 6.48 -1.94
C MET A 13 6.40 6.79 -3.33
N ILE A 14 5.54 7.17 -4.28
CA ILE A 14 5.97 7.58 -5.63
C ILE A 14 6.83 8.83 -5.54
N GLY A 15 6.44 9.81 -4.72
CA GLY A 15 7.23 11.03 -4.49
C GLY A 15 8.63 10.74 -3.93
N LEU A 16 8.73 9.81 -2.98
CA LEU A 16 10.02 9.35 -2.44
C LEU A 16 10.83 8.58 -3.48
N ALA A 17 10.19 7.69 -4.25
CA ALA A 17 10.85 6.94 -5.31
C ALA A 17 11.44 7.85 -6.39
N MET A 18 10.74 8.91 -6.78
CA MET A 18 11.22 9.88 -7.77
C MET A 18 12.39 10.72 -7.25
N LYS A 19 12.48 10.94 -5.94
CA LYS A 19 13.54 11.74 -5.31
C LYS A 19 14.77 10.93 -4.92
N LEU A 20 14.57 9.72 -4.39
CA LEU A 20 15.60 8.92 -3.73
C LEU A 20 15.84 7.57 -4.43
N GLY A 21 14.94 7.15 -5.32
CA GLY A 21 14.92 5.82 -5.91
C GLY A 21 14.01 4.84 -5.16
N PHE A 22 13.57 3.79 -5.86
CA PHE A 22 12.67 2.77 -5.30
C PHE A 22 13.31 1.90 -4.21
N THR A 23 14.63 1.80 -4.19
CA THR A 23 15.38 0.98 -3.23
C THR A 23 15.91 1.79 -2.04
N ALA A 24 15.67 3.10 -2.00
CA ALA A 24 16.01 3.92 -0.85
C ALA A 24 15.24 3.43 0.38
N LYS A 25 15.88 3.47 1.56
CA LYS A 25 15.31 2.94 2.81
C LYS A 25 13.95 3.58 3.11
N GLU A 26 13.85 4.87 2.85
CA GLU A 26 12.64 5.67 3.04
C GLU A 26 11.52 5.24 2.10
N THR A 27 11.83 4.99 0.82
CA THR A 27 10.85 4.49 -0.15
C THR A 27 10.39 3.07 0.19
N VAL A 28 11.31 2.21 0.63
CA VAL A 28 11.00 0.84 1.08
C VAL A 28 10.12 0.86 2.32
N ALA A 29 10.43 1.68 3.33
CA ALA A 29 9.59 1.82 4.52
C ALA A 29 8.19 2.33 4.15
N CYS A 30 8.09 3.34 3.29
CA CYS A 30 6.82 3.86 2.79
C CYS A 30 6.00 2.78 2.05
N SER A 31 6.67 1.91 1.28
CA SER A 31 6.01 0.79 0.59
C SER A 31 5.44 -0.25 1.56
N GLN A 32 6.13 -0.53 2.66
CA GLN A 32 5.65 -1.46 3.70
C GLN A 32 4.43 -0.90 4.43
N GLU A 33 4.43 0.40 4.74
CA GLU A 33 3.25 1.08 5.31
C GLU A 33 2.06 1.03 4.35
N LEU A 34 2.29 1.22 3.05
CA LEU A 34 1.25 1.10 2.03
C LEU A 34 0.68 -0.32 1.96
N ASP A 35 1.54 -1.34 2.00
CA ASP A 35 1.12 -2.74 2.00
C ASP A 35 0.27 -3.09 3.23
N GLU A 36 0.60 -2.55 4.41
CA GLU A 36 -0.25 -2.73 5.60
C GLU A 36 -1.64 -2.13 5.42
N LEU A 37 -1.74 -0.93 4.82
CA LEU A 37 -3.04 -0.29 4.55
C LEU A 37 -3.88 -1.12 3.57
N ILE A 38 -3.24 -1.65 2.52
CA ILE A 38 -3.88 -2.54 1.55
C ILE A 38 -4.32 -3.84 2.24
N HIS A 39 -3.47 -4.45 3.05
CA HIS A 39 -3.78 -5.67 3.78
C HIS A 39 -4.96 -5.46 4.73
N ARG A 40 -5.02 -4.33 5.45
CA ARG A 40 -6.17 -3.98 6.29
C ARG A 40 -7.46 -3.84 5.47
N LYS A 41 -7.40 -3.27 4.27
CA LYS A 41 -8.56 -3.18 3.37
C LYS A 41 -9.02 -4.58 2.92
N LEU A 42 -8.09 -5.43 2.50
CA LEU A 42 -8.35 -6.78 2.01
C LEU A 42 -8.84 -7.74 3.12
N THR A 43 -8.40 -7.55 4.36
CA THR A 43 -8.84 -8.37 5.50
C THR A 43 -10.15 -7.87 6.11
N SER A 44 -10.39 -6.55 6.06
CA SER A 44 -11.67 -5.97 6.49
C SER A 44 -12.82 -6.28 5.52
N PHE A 45 -12.51 -6.65 4.29
CA PHE A 45 -13.45 -7.22 3.32
C PHE A 45 -13.12 -8.70 3.16
N PRO A 46 -13.68 -9.62 3.98
CA PRO A 46 -13.41 -11.03 3.82
C PRO A 46 -13.81 -11.40 2.39
N ALA A 47 -12.86 -11.99 1.67
CA ALA A 47 -13.02 -12.43 0.30
C ALA A 47 -14.28 -13.30 0.15
N MET A 48 -15.39 -12.68 -0.24
CA MET A 48 -16.38 -13.39 -1.02
C MET A 48 -15.69 -13.66 -2.36
N VAL A 49 -15.47 -14.95 -2.63
CA VAL A 49 -14.95 -15.53 -3.87
C VAL A 49 -13.42 -15.56 -4.01
N LEU A 50 -12.77 -16.51 -3.32
CA LEU A 50 -11.83 -17.46 -3.94
C LEU A 50 -11.92 -18.81 -3.23
N SER A 51 -13.14 -19.35 -3.13
CA SER A 51 -13.39 -20.78 -2.98
C SER A 51 -13.86 -21.27 -4.35
N GLY A 52 -12.94 -21.83 -5.13
CA GLY A 52 -13.25 -22.35 -6.45
C GLY A 52 -11.97 -22.68 -7.19
N ILE A 53 -11.43 -23.86 -6.90
CA ILE A 53 -10.71 -24.80 -7.77
C ILE A 53 -9.96 -24.19 -8.96
#